data_AF-A0A818UVZ8-F1
#
_entry.id   AF-A0A818UVZ8-F1
#
_cell.length_a   1.000
_cell.length_b   1.000
_cell.length_c   1.000
_cell.angle_alpha   90.00
_cell.angle_beta   90.00
_cell.angle_gamma   90.00
#
_symmetry.space_group_name_H-M   'P 1'
#
loop_
_entity.id
_entity.type
_entity.pdbx_description
1 polymer ?
#
loop_
_entity_poly.entity_id
_entity_poly.type
_entity_poly.pdbx_seq_one_letter_code
_entity_poly.pdbx_strand_id
1 'polypeptide(L)'
;MLVICNLPEIYAKFKARWIEQQVSNDNDKTSGSISTKQTKLWNRLNKDGFTPLTLAADISQSKMLSWLLYERKKIQWSYGNVSCILHPLDQLDRDFHDDNKQQPLSVIEIMIKNNDPELVHPIIISLIDKKWKYFAYRILIHRFLITFLYLLVFLGTTILQQTRSETTSRKKDKKTASIHGTDSNVSRQITCAVGRFILIFGALWKSKREINEMRSLGLKGYISSIKQCFLGLLGDFDIDHYAGGQYPKASITLFIFYVVVITILLLNLLIAMMGDTYADVKKSAKKLWHLERARIALYLESGIAKSERHLTNNKYWIDVQGKRYLQVEQVKNDLSDSMNDEENDN
;
A
#
# COMPACT_ATOMS: atom_id res chain seq x y z
N MET A 1 32.37 -10.62 12.32
CA MET A 1 32.83 -11.94 11.84
C MET A 1 32.31 -13.10 12.68
N LEU A 2 32.17 -12.97 14.01
CA LEU A 2 31.69 -14.06 14.88
C LEU A 2 30.22 -14.48 14.65
N VAL A 3 29.32 -13.53 14.34
CA VAL A 3 27.89 -13.85 14.07
C VAL A 3 27.68 -14.60 12.75
N ILE A 4 28.60 -14.48 11.79
CA ILE A 4 28.48 -15.10 10.46
C ILE A 4 28.87 -16.59 10.51
N CYS A 5 29.73 -17.00 11.44
CA CYS A 5 30.16 -18.39 11.58
C CYS A 5 29.05 -19.33 12.07
N ASN A 6 28.04 -18.80 12.78
CA ASN A 6 26.95 -19.60 13.33
C ASN A 6 25.80 -19.89 12.34
N LEU A 7 25.89 -19.45 11.07
CA LEU A 7 24.91 -19.80 10.02
C LEU A 7 25.63 -20.33 8.75
N PRO A 8 25.89 -21.65 8.66
CA PRO A 8 26.69 -22.24 7.58
C PRO A 8 26.07 -22.04 6.19
N GLU A 9 24.74 -22.02 6.08
CA GLU A 9 24.04 -21.73 4.81
C GLU A 9 24.25 -20.28 4.34
N ILE A 10 24.28 -19.33 5.26
CA ILE A 10 24.49 -17.90 4.94
C ILE A 10 25.93 -17.69 4.49
N TYR A 11 26.89 -18.28 5.20
CA TYR A 11 28.28 -18.23 4.79
C TYR A 11 28.48 -18.85 3.41
N ALA A 12 27.84 -19.99 3.12
CA ALA A 12 27.90 -20.63 1.81
C ALA A 12 27.31 -19.74 0.70
N LYS A 13 26.13 -19.13 0.92
CA LYS A 13 25.48 -18.23 -0.05
C LYS A 13 26.27 -16.95 -0.28
N PHE A 14 26.83 -16.37 0.79
CA PHE A 14 27.70 -15.19 0.73
C PHE A 14 29.01 -15.52 0.00
N LYS A 15 29.64 -16.64 0.33
CA LYS A 15 30.87 -17.14 -0.30
C LYS A 15 30.66 -17.42 -1.79
N ALA A 16 29.57 -18.10 -2.18
CA ALA A 16 29.25 -18.38 -3.58
C ALA A 16 29.16 -17.11 -4.42
N ARG A 17 28.61 -16.04 -3.84
CA ARG A 17 28.47 -14.74 -4.49
C ARG A 17 29.80 -13.98 -4.62
N TRP A 18 30.69 -14.10 -3.63
CA TRP A 18 31.95 -13.33 -3.52
C TRP A 18 33.21 -14.01 -4.08
N ILE A 19 33.17 -15.26 -4.55
CA ILE A 19 34.37 -15.94 -5.10
C ILE A 19 34.73 -15.38 -6.48
N GLU A 20 35.63 -14.39 -6.44
CA GLU A 20 36.94 -14.38 -7.12
C GLU A 20 37.78 -13.29 -6.43
N GLN A 21 38.87 -13.70 -5.78
CA GLN A 21 39.94 -12.77 -5.45
C GLN A 21 41.25 -13.43 -5.84
N GLN A 22 41.81 -13.01 -6.98
CA GLN A 22 43.23 -13.15 -7.21
C GLN A 22 43.97 -12.03 -6.48
N VAL A 23 45.13 -12.44 -5.97
CA VAL A 23 46.08 -11.75 -5.11
C VAL A 23 46.70 -10.54 -5.82
N SER A 24 46.85 -9.43 -5.09
CA SER A 24 47.81 -8.31 -5.23
C SER A 24 47.12 -7.02 -4.76
N ASN A 25 47.66 -6.13 -3.94
CA ASN A 25 49.00 -5.91 -3.42
C ASN A 25 48.79 -5.37 -1.99
N ASP A 26 49.23 -6.11 -0.97
CA ASP A 26 49.37 -5.59 0.38
C ASP A 26 50.74 -4.92 0.47
N ASN A 27 50.80 -3.63 0.17
CA ASN A 27 51.90 -2.75 0.56
C ASN A 27 51.36 -1.33 0.65
N ASP A 28 50.68 -1.03 1.76
CA ASP A 28 50.73 0.31 2.37
C ASP A 28 50.16 0.24 3.79
N LYS A 29 51.07 0.29 4.77
CA LYS A 29 50.79 0.48 6.20
C LYS A 29 51.05 1.94 6.54
N THR A 30 50.00 2.70 6.80
CA THR A 30 50.05 3.86 7.70
C THR A 30 48.76 3.97 8.49
N SER A 31 48.90 4.37 9.75
CA SER A 31 47.97 4.15 10.86
C SER A 31 46.73 5.06 10.88
N GLY A 32 46.52 5.88 9.84
CA GLY A 32 45.24 6.54 9.55
C GLY A 32 44.29 5.71 8.67
N SER A 33 44.73 4.52 8.24
CA SER A 33 44.06 3.73 7.19
C SER A 33 42.90 2.85 7.64
N ILE A 34 42.59 2.71 8.94
CA ILE A 34 41.58 1.73 9.39
C ILE A 34 40.16 2.21 9.07
N SER A 35 39.83 3.47 9.36
CA SER A 35 38.53 4.07 9.04
C SER A 35 38.28 4.13 7.53
N THR A 36 39.31 4.47 6.74
CA THR A 36 39.26 4.50 5.27
C THR A 36 39.24 3.09 4.66
N LYS A 37 39.94 2.10 5.25
CA LYS A 37 39.86 0.69 4.83
C LYS A 37 38.48 0.09 5.14
N GLN A 38 37.91 0.37 6.32
CA GLN A 38 36.57 -0.10 6.67
C GLN A 38 35.50 0.51 5.77
N THR A 39 35.52 1.83 5.53
CA THR A 39 34.59 2.48 4.58
C THR A 39 34.76 1.96 3.14
N LYS A 40 35.98 1.60 2.73
CA LYS A 40 36.24 0.94 1.45
C LYS A 40 35.66 -0.49 1.38
N LEU A 41 35.61 -1.22 2.49
CA LEU A 41 35.01 -2.56 2.57
C LEU A 41 33.47 -2.50 2.50
N TRP A 42 32.85 -1.54 3.18
CA TRP A 42 31.38 -1.39 3.19
C TRP A 42 30.79 -1.02 1.83
N ASN A 43 31.58 -0.31 1.00
CA ASN A 43 31.17 0.17 -0.32
C ASN A 43 31.64 -0.75 -1.46
N ARG A 44 32.29 -1.86 -1.14
CA ARG A 44 32.71 -2.84 -2.15
C ARG A 44 31.50 -3.60 -2.66
N LEU A 45 31.34 -3.61 -3.99
CA LEU A 45 30.28 -4.31 -4.68
C LEU A 45 30.67 -5.75 -4.98
N ASN A 46 29.67 -6.63 -4.95
CA ASN A 46 29.78 -8.00 -5.43
C ASN A 46 29.59 -8.09 -6.97
N LYS A 47 29.80 -9.27 -7.57
CA LYS A 47 29.52 -9.57 -8.99
C LYS A 47 28.10 -9.18 -9.41
N ASP A 48 27.14 -9.36 -8.51
CA ASP A 48 25.73 -9.00 -8.72
C ASP A 48 25.42 -7.51 -8.46
N GLY A 49 26.43 -6.68 -8.15
CA GLY A 49 26.25 -5.27 -7.83
C GLY A 49 25.70 -5.00 -6.42
N PHE A 50 25.74 -5.96 -5.50
CA PHE A 50 25.31 -5.76 -4.11
C PHE A 50 26.47 -5.43 -3.17
N THR A 51 26.25 -4.48 -2.28
CA THR A 51 27.08 -4.21 -1.09
C THR A 51 26.72 -5.20 0.03
N PRO A 52 27.56 -5.35 1.08
CA PRO A 52 27.23 -6.24 2.20
C PRO A 52 25.88 -5.94 2.86
N LEU A 53 25.49 -4.65 2.94
CA LEU A 53 24.19 -4.25 3.49
C LEU A 53 23.01 -4.58 2.57
N THR A 54 23.14 -4.28 1.27
CA THR A 54 22.07 -4.58 0.29
C THR A 54 21.93 -6.08 0.06
N LEU A 55 23.01 -6.84 0.19
CA LEU A 55 22.99 -8.30 0.17
C LEU A 55 22.26 -8.88 1.39
N ALA A 56 22.48 -8.33 2.59
CA ALA A 56 21.73 -8.73 3.78
C ALA A 56 20.21 -8.51 3.61
N ALA A 57 19.84 -7.43 2.93
CA ALA A 57 18.46 -7.14 2.56
C ALA A 57 17.91 -8.15 1.52
N ASP A 58 18.69 -8.52 0.50
CA ASP A 58 18.28 -9.47 -0.54
C ASP A 58 18.11 -10.90 -0.02
N ILE A 59 18.89 -11.30 1.00
CA ILE A 59 18.77 -12.61 1.67
C ILE A 59 17.69 -12.57 2.77
N SER A 60 17.04 -11.42 2.99
CA SER A 60 15.96 -11.23 3.98
C SER A 60 16.40 -11.51 5.42
N GLN A 61 17.67 -11.24 5.74
CA GLN A 61 18.26 -11.51 7.06
C GLN A 61 18.21 -10.28 7.96
N SER A 62 17.12 -10.15 8.72
CA SER A 62 16.85 -8.99 9.60
C SER A 62 17.93 -8.79 10.68
N LYS A 63 18.42 -9.86 11.30
CA LYS A 63 19.48 -9.82 12.34
C LYS A 63 20.82 -9.31 11.80
N MET A 64 21.22 -9.74 10.60
CA MET A 64 22.46 -9.28 9.98
C MET A 64 22.33 -7.81 9.54
N LEU A 65 21.16 -7.44 9.00
CA LEU A 65 20.88 -6.05 8.64
C LEU A 65 20.89 -5.13 9.87
N SER A 66 20.27 -5.52 10.98
CA SER A 66 20.26 -4.72 12.21
C SER A 66 21.67 -4.53 12.78
N TRP A 67 22.48 -5.59 12.80
CA TRP A 67 23.88 -5.50 13.22
C TRP A 67 24.69 -4.54 12.33
N LEU A 68 24.55 -4.65 11.00
CA LEU A 68 25.25 -3.76 10.07
C LEU A 68 24.82 -2.29 10.22
N LEU A 69 23.54 -2.03 10.46
CA LEU A 69 23.04 -0.68 10.70
C LEU A 69 23.50 -0.11 12.05
N TYR A 70 23.64 -0.98 13.06
CA TYR A 70 24.14 -0.61 14.36
C TYR A 70 25.63 -0.25 14.30
N GLU A 71 26.46 -1.05 13.63
CA GLU A 71 27.90 -0.82 13.52
C GLU A 71 28.22 0.44 12.69
N ARG A 72 27.40 0.76 11.67
CA ARG A 72 27.61 1.92 10.81
C ARG A 72 27.17 3.25 11.44
N LYS A 73 26.55 3.24 12.63
CA LYS A 73 26.00 4.44 13.26
C LYS A 73 27.12 5.34 13.82
N LYS A 74 26.92 6.65 13.77
CA LYS A 74 27.79 7.64 14.42
C LYS A 74 27.03 8.36 15.51
N ILE A 75 27.57 8.43 16.71
CA ILE A 75 26.96 9.20 17.79
C ILE A 75 27.35 10.68 17.60
N GLN A 76 26.37 11.56 17.48
CA GLN A 76 26.59 13.00 17.35
C GLN A 76 26.78 13.64 18.71
N TRP A 77 25.87 13.34 19.64
CA TRP A 77 25.95 13.75 21.03
C TRP A 77 25.13 12.78 21.88
N SER A 78 25.48 12.71 23.17
CA SER A 78 24.73 11.98 24.18
C SER A 78 24.63 12.85 25.42
N TYR A 79 23.41 13.01 25.95
CA TYR A 79 23.13 13.75 27.17
C TYR A 79 22.23 12.91 28.06
N GLY A 80 22.79 12.41 29.17
CA GLY A 80 22.11 11.46 30.05
C GLY A 80 21.61 10.25 29.27
N ASN A 81 20.30 9.97 29.38
CA ASN A 81 19.64 8.86 28.72
C ASN A 81 19.25 9.16 27.27
N VAL A 82 19.48 10.37 26.74
CA VAL A 82 19.13 10.72 25.36
C VAL A 82 20.40 10.75 24.52
N SER A 83 20.38 10.05 23.38
CA SER A 83 21.47 10.06 22.41
C SER A 83 20.97 10.41 21.03
N CYS A 84 21.68 11.31 20.36
CA CYS A 84 21.43 11.65 18.98
C CYS A 84 22.41 10.86 18.09
N ILE A 85 21.84 9.99 17.27
CA ILE A 85 22.59 9.05 16.43
C ILE A 85 22.38 9.42 14.97
N LEU A 86 23.48 9.45 14.23
CA LEU A 86 23.55 9.68 12.80
C LEU A 86 23.71 8.33 12.08
N HIS A 87 22.67 7.94 11.35
CA HIS A 87 22.72 6.77 10.47
C HIS A 87 23.10 7.21 9.06
N PRO A 88 24.18 6.69 8.45
CA PRO A 88 24.53 7.02 7.08
C PRO A 88 23.41 6.55 6.15
N LEU A 89 22.95 7.42 5.26
CA LEU A 89 21.91 7.08 4.28
C LEU A 89 22.49 6.37 3.04
N ASP A 90 23.81 6.30 2.95
CA ASP A 90 24.56 5.58 1.90
C ASP A 90 24.10 4.11 1.83
N GLN A 91 23.53 3.73 0.68
CA GLN A 91 22.92 2.44 0.34
C GLN A 91 21.53 2.15 0.94
N LEU A 92 21.06 2.91 1.95
CA LEU A 92 19.70 2.74 2.48
C LEU A 92 18.67 3.36 1.55
N ASP A 93 18.99 4.56 1.06
CA ASP A 93 18.13 5.37 0.23
C ASP A 93 18.88 5.85 -1.02
N ARG A 94 18.15 6.07 -2.11
CA ARG A 94 18.77 6.44 -3.39
C ARG A 94 19.47 7.78 -3.26
N ASP A 95 20.68 7.88 -3.80
CA ASP A 95 21.35 9.18 -3.96
C ASP A 95 20.92 9.83 -5.26
N PHE A 96 20.23 10.95 -5.14
CA PHE A 96 19.76 11.73 -6.29
C PHE A 96 20.88 12.59 -6.90
N HIS A 97 22.07 12.65 -6.27
CA HIS A 97 23.20 13.42 -6.81
C HIS A 97 24.00 12.69 -7.90
N ASP A 98 23.87 11.37 -8.00
CA ASP A 98 24.71 10.58 -8.90
C ASP A 98 23.83 9.97 -10.02
N ASP A 99 23.72 10.68 -11.15
CA ASP A 99 22.77 10.39 -12.24
C ASP A 99 23.08 9.11 -13.04
N ASN A 100 23.99 8.28 -12.54
CA ASN A 100 24.38 7.01 -13.13
C ASN A 100 23.22 6.01 -13.08
N LYS A 101 22.73 5.59 -14.26
CA LYS A 101 21.67 4.58 -14.45
C LYS A 101 21.98 3.21 -13.83
N GLN A 102 23.21 2.97 -13.35
CA GLN A 102 23.69 1.71 -12.79
C GLN A 102 23.96 1.81 -11.28
N GLN A 103 23.32 2.72 -10.56
CA GLN A 103 23.37 2.67 -9.10
C GLN A 103 22.81 1.32 -8.59
N PRO A 104 23.47 0.68 -7.61
CA PRO A 104 22.94 -0.52 -6.98
C PRO A 104 21.60 -0.23 -6.31
N LEU A 105 20.70 -1.21 -6.28
CA LEU A 105 19.39 -1.05 -5.64
C LEU A 105 19.57 -0.67 -4.17
N SER A 106 18.81 0.33 -3.73
CA SER A 106 18.82 0.74 -2.32
C SER A 106 18.12 -0.30 -1.45
N VAL A 107 18.46 -0.37 -0.16
CA VAL A 107 17.84 -1.32 0.79
C VAL A 107 16.31 -1.20 0.79
N ILE A 108 15.76 0.01 0.72
CA ILE A 108 14.30 0.23 0.65
C ILE A 108 13.71 -0.37 -0.64
N GLU A 109 14.41 -0.26 -1.77
CA GLU A 109 13.95 -0.81 -3.05
C GLU A 109 13.97 -2.34 -3.04
N ILE A 110 15.02 -2.94 -2.49
CA ILE A 110 15.14 -4.40 -2.32
C ILE A 110 14.03 -4.92 -1.39
N MET A 111 13.78 -4.22 -0.28
CA MET A 111 12.69 -4.55 0.65
C MET A 111 11.33 -4.58 -0.05
N ILE A 112 11.05 -3.58 -0.88
CA ILE A 112 9.78 -3.49 -1.62
C ILE A 112 9.69 -4.55 -2.71
N LYS A 113 10.82 -4.85 -3.38
CA LYS A 113 10.92 -5.86 -4.43
C LYS A 113 10.67 -7.27 -3.89
N ASN A 114 11.25 -7.60 -2.73
CA ASN A 114 11.10 -8.92 -2.14
C ASN A 114 9.81 -9.07 -1.32
N ASN A 115 9.12 -7.95 -1.03
CA ASN A 115 7.87 -7.92 -0.26
C ASN A 115 8.00 -8.53 1.14
N ASP A 116 9.16 -8.33 1.78
CA ASP A 116 9.48 -8.91 3.08
C ASP A 116 9.19 -7.94 4.24
N PRO A 117 8.08 -8.11 4.99
CA PRO A 117 7.75 -7.24 6.11
C PRO A 117 8.71 -7.40 7.29
N GLU A 118 9.44 -8.52 7.38
CA GLU A 118 10.38 -8.78 8.47
C GLU A 118 11.65 -7.93 8.41
N LEU A 119 11.96 -7.36 7.25
CA LEU A 119 13.13 -6.50 7.05
C LEU A 119 12.91 -5.06 7.58
N VAL A 120 11.67 -4.71 7.95
CA VAL A 120 11.30 -3.36 8.42
C VAL A 120 11.92 -3.09 9.79
N HIS A 121 13.12 -2.52 9.79
CA HIS A 121 13.84 -2.09 11.00
C HIS A 121 13.34 -0.71 11.51
N PRO A 122 13.39 -0.41 12.83
CA PRO A 122 13.00 0.89 13.38
C PRO A 122 13.64 2.11 12.70
N ILE A 123 14.89 2.00 12.26
CA ILE A 123 15.60 3.07 11.54
C ILE A 123 14.92 3.35 10.18
N ILE A 124 14.56 2.29 9.45
CA ILE A 124 13.85 2.41 8.15
C ILE A 124 12.47 3.03 8.37
N ILE A 125 11.77 2.66 9.45
CA ILE A 125 10.50 3.29 9.84
C ILE A 125 10.70 4.79 10.05
N SER A 126 11.71 5.19 10.84
CA SER A 126 11.98 6.61 11.11
C SER A 126 12.32 7.40 9.84
N LEU A 127 13.03 6.78 8.89
CA LEU A 127 13.32 7.36 7.58
C LEU A 127 12.05 7.56 6.76
N ILE A 128 11.22 6.51 6.65
CA ILE A 128 9.93 6.56 5.93
C ILE A 128 9.00 7.59 6.56
N ASP A 129 8.95 7.70 7.89
CA ASP A 129 8.11 8.68 8.58
C ASP A 129 8.54 10.11 8.27
N LYS A 130 9.84 10.40 8.25
CA LYS A 130 10.32 11.73 7.85
C LYS A 130 10.05 12.01 6.38
N LYS A 131 10.32 11.06 5.48
CA LYS A 131 9.96 11.17 4.06
C LYS A 131 8.47 11.45 3.91
N TRP A 132 7.63 10.72 4.62
CA TRP A 132 6.18 10.87 4.56
C TRP A 132 5.73 12.27 4.98
N LYS A 133 6.25 12.78 6.11
CA LYS A 133 5.87 14.08 6.67
C LYS A 133 6.23 15.24 5.76
N TYR A 134 7.44 15.22 5.19
CA TYR A 134 7.93 16.36 4.41
C TYR A 134 7.53 16.31 2.93
N PHE A 135 7.34 15.11 2.40
CA PHE A 135 7.18 14.90 0.97
C PHE A 135 5.82 14.30 0.62
N ALA A 136 5.58 13.06 1.07
CA ALA A 136 4.44 12.28 0.59
C ALA A 136 3.09 12.89 0.98
N TYR A 137 2.98 13.42 2.21
CA TYR A 137 1.73 13.94 2.74
C TYR A 137 1.16 15.08 1.88
N ARG A 138 2.00 16.03 1.45
CA ARG A 138 1.57 17.18 0.64
C ARG A 138 1.13 16.77 -0.77
N ILE A 139 1.83 15.83 -1.39
CA ILE A 139 1.50 15.36 -2.74
C ILE A 139 0.22 14.52 -2.70
N LEU A 140 0.11 13.65 -1.70
CA LEU A 140 -1.05 12.79 -1.52
C LEU A 140 -2.31 13.62 -1.26
N ILE A 141 -2.26 14.62 -0.37
CA ILE A 141 -3.44 15.46 -0.12
C ILE A 141 -3.86 16.24 -1.37
N HIS A 142 -2.91 16.72 -2.19
CA HIS A 142 -3.24 17.41 -3.42
C HIS A 142 -3.90 16.47 -4.46
N ARG A 143 -3.37 15.26 -4.64
CA ARG A 143 -3.96 14.23 -5.52
C ARG A 143 -5.33 13.77 -5.02
N PHE A 144 -5.48 13.62 -3.71
CA PHE A 144 -6.75 13.29 -3.08
C PHE A 144 -7.78 14.39 -3.33
N LEU A 145 -7.43 15.67 -3.16
CA LEU A 145 -8.32 16.80 -3.40
C LEU A 145 -8.78 16.89 -4.86
N ILE A 146 -7.88 16.70 -5.83
CA ILE A 146 -8.24 16.66 -7.26
C ILE A 146 -9.21 15.51 -7.53
N THR A 147 -8.91 14.31 -7.03
CA THR A 147 -9.74 13.11 -7.22
C THR A 147 -11.11 13.27 -6.56
N PHE A 148 -11.14 13.88 -5.38
CA PHE A 148 -12.37 14.17 -4.65
C PHE A 148 -13.24 15.19 -5.39
N LEU A 149 -12.65 16.27 -5.90
CA LEU A 149 -13.36 17.24 -6.75
C LEU A 149 -13.92 16.59 -8.02
N TYR A 150 -13.14 15.72 -8.67
CA TYR A 150 -13.62 14.94 -9.81
C TYR A 150 -14.84 14.07 -9.45
N LEU A 151 -14.80 13.37 -8.31
CA LEU A 151 -15.93 12.57 -7.82
C LEU A 151 -17.15 13.42 -7.47
N LEU A 152 -16.97 14.63 -6.92
CA LEU A 152 -18.08 15.55 -6.64
C LEU A 152 -18.75 16.05 -7.93
N VAL A 153 -17.96 16.39 -8.96
CA VAL A 153 -18.51 16.78 -10.26
C VAL A 153 -19.26 15.61 -10.87
N PHE A 154 -18.69 14.41 -10.84
CA PHE A 154 -19.35 13.20 -11.33
C PHE A 154 -20.68 12.96 -10.61
N LEU A 155 -20.68 12.96 -9.27
CA LEU A 155 -21.88 12.82 -8.45
C LEU A 155 -22.93 13.89 -8.79
N GLY A 156 -22.50 15.15 -8.91
CA GLY A 156 -23.35 16.27 -9.30
C GLY A 156 -24.03 16.03 -10.66
N THR A 157 -23.29 15.56 -11.67
CA THR A 157 -23.88 15.25 -12.99
C THR A 157 -24.93 14.13 -12.92
N THR A 158 -24.70 13.09 -12.13
CA THR A 158 -25.65 11.98 -11.97
C THR A 158 -26.93 12.40 -11.26
N ILE A 159 -26.83 13.24 -10.22
CA ILE A 159 -28.00 13.77 -9.48
C ILE A 159 -28.80 14.73 -10.36
N LEU A 160 -28.13 15.61 -11.13
CA LEU A 160 -28.79 16.51 -12.08
C LEU A 160 -29.48 15.74 -13.22
N GLN A 161 -28.93 14.59 -13.65
CA GLN A 161 -29.59 13.71 -14.61
C GLN A 161 -30.87 13.09 -14.03
N GLN A 162 -30.86 12.66 -12.76
CA GLN A 162 -32.03 12.09 -12.10
C GLN A 162 -33.15 13.12 -11.90
N THR A 163 -32.84 14.31 -11.38
CA THR A 163 -33.83 15.39 -11.21
C THR A 163 -34.41 15.89 -12.55
N ARG A 164 -33.62 15.83 -13.64
CA ARG A 164 -34.15 16.09 -14.99
C ARG A 164 -35.20 15.05 -15.41
N SER A 165 -35.02 13.77 -15.06
CA SER A 165 -36.00 12.73 -15.39
C SER A 165 -37.35 13.01 -14.70
N GLU A 166 -37.33 13.41 -13.43
CA GLU A 166 -38.53 13.73 -12.65
C GLU A 166 -39.21 15.02 -13.12
N THR A 167 -38.44 16.07 -13.45
CA THR A 167 -39.00 17.31 -14.00
C THR A 167 -39.50 17.15 -15.43
N THR A 168 -39.00 16.18 -16.21
CA THR A 168 -39.55 15.85 -17.53
C THR A 168 -40.89 15.10 -17.39
N SER A 169 -41.05 14.22 -16.39
CA SER A 169 -42.37 13.68 -16.02
C SER A 169 -43.32 14.80 -15.58
N ARG A 170 -42.91 15.69 -14.65
CA ARG A 170 -43.75 16.80 -14.17
C ARG A 170 -44.06 17.87 -15.24
N LYS A 171 -43.17 18.11 -16.20
CA LYS A 171 -43.41 19.04 -17.31
C LYS A 171 -44.30 18.43 -18.39
N LYS A 172 -44.33 17.11 -18.60
CA LYS A 172 -45.33 16.47 -19.49
C LYS A 172 -46.76 16.79 -19.03
N ASP A 173 -46.98 16.89 -17.72
CA ASP A 173 -48.30 17.25 -17.17
C ASP A 173 -48.64 18.75 -17.32
N LYS A 174 -47.64 19.63 -17.56
CA LYS A 174 -47.84 21.09 -17.68
C LYS A 174 -47.70 21.65 -19.11
N LYS A 175 -47.18 20.88 -20.07
CA LYS A 175 -46.87 21.34 -21.44
C LYS A 175 -48.02 21.23 -22.45
N THR A 176 -49.26 21.14 -21.99
CA THR A 176 -50.46 21.45 -22.79
C THR A 176 -50.74 22.96 -22.86
N ALA A 177 -49.95 23.81 -22.18
CA ALA A 177 -50.06 25.26 -22.28
C ALA A 177 -48.69 25.92 -22.58
N SER A 178 -48.63 26.67 -23.67
CA SER A 178 -47.57 27.62 -24.08
C SER A 178 -46.37 27.12 -24.91
N ILE A 179 -46.29 27.63 -26.14
CA ILE A 179 -45.22 27.47 -27.14
C ILE A 179 -44.77 28.87 -27.59
N HIS A 180 -43.53 29.31 -27.26
CA HIS A 180 -42.71 30.16 -28.14
C HIS A 180 -41.26 30.39 -27.65
N GLY A 181 -40.27 30.40 -28.58
CA GLY A 181 -38.99 31.13 -28.43
C GLY A 181 -37.62 30.44 -28.71
N THR A 182 -37.12 30.57 -29.96
CA THR A 182 -35.76 30.97 -30.47
C THR A 182 -34.44 30.14 -30.30
N ASP A 183 -34.05 29.48 -31.40
CA ASP A 183 -32.83 29.48 -32.26
C ASP A 183 -31.34 29.40 -31.82
N SER A 184 -30.87 29.72 -30.60
CA SER A 184 -29.46 29.38 -30.23
C SER A 184 -29.29 27.92 -29.78
N ASN A 185 -30.40 27.19 -29.80
CA ASN A 185 -30.52 25.84 -29.29
C ASN A 185 -30.31 24.77 -30.37
N VAL A 186 -30.20 25.13 -31.66
CA VAL A 186 -30.26 24.16 -32.76
C VAL A 186 -29.04 23.23 -32.81
N SER A 187 -27.80 23.76 -32.72
CA SER A 187 -26.57 22.95 -32.71
C SER A 187 -26.45 22.05 -31.45
N ARG A 188 -26.86 22.57 -30.28
CA ARG A 188 -26.87 21.81 -29.02
C ARG A 188 -28.02 20.79 -28.97
N GLN A 189 -29.14 21.07 -29.63
CA GLN A 189 -30.26 20.15 -29.79
C GLN A 189 -29.94 19.02 -30.76
N ILE A 190 -29.26 19.29 -31.89
CA ILE A 190 -28.87 18.25 -32.85
C ILE A 190 -27.85 17.30 -32.22
N THR A 191 -26.82 17.81 -31.54
CA THR A 191 -25.83 16.96 -30.84
C THR A 191 -26.46 16.11 -29.74
N CYS A 192 -27.39 16.68 -28.95
CA CYS A 192 -28.15 15.93 -27.96
C CYS A 192 -29.21 14.99 -28.57
N ALA A 193 -29.75 15.30 -29.76
CA ALA A 193 -30.73 14.48 -30.47
C ALA A 193 -30.07 13.25 -31.10
N VAL A 194 -28.86 13.40 -31.66
CA VAL A 194 -28.04 12.30 -32.15
C VAL A 194 -27.63 11.39 -30.98
N GLY A 195 -27.19 11.97 -29.84
CA GLY A 195 -26.94 11.21 -28.62
C GLY A 195 -28.17 10.46 -28.07
N ARG A 196 -29.37 11.06 -28.19
CA ARG A 196 -30.64 10.40 -27.84
C ARG A 196 -31.01 9.29 -28.81
N PHE A 197 -30.78 9.45 -30.12
CA PHE A 197 -31.02 8.40 -31.10
C PHE A 197 -30.09 7.21 -30.88
N ILE A 198 -28.80 7.43 -30.58
CA ILE A 198 -27.84 6.38 -30.25
C ILE A 198 -28.26 5.64 -28.97
N LEU A 199 -28.75 6.35 -27.95
CA LEU A 199 -29.25 5.75 -26.71
C LEU A 199 -30.60 5.04 -26.88
N ILE A 200 -31.51 5.55 -27.71
CA ILE A 200 -32.80 4.91 -28.01
C ILE A 200 -32.57 3.66 -28.88
N PHE A 201 -31.64 3.70 -29.83
CA PHE A 201 -31.28 2.54 -30.64
C PHE A 201 -30.53 1.49 -29.81
N GLY A 202 -29.65 1.91 -28.89
CA GLY A 202 -29.04 1.04 -27.88
C GLY A 202 -30.06 0.48 -26.88
N ALA A 203 -31.09 1.26 -26.52
CA ALA A 203 -32.19 0.82 -25.67
C ALA A 203 -33.16 -0.11 -26.42
N LEU A 204 -33.39 0.08 -27.72
CA LEU A 204 -34.14 -0.84 -28.58
C LEU A 204 -33.36 -2.13 -28.83
N TRP A 205 -32.03 -2.06 -28.96
CA TRP A 205 -31.15 -3.25 -29.02
C TRP A 205 -31.18 -4.01 -27.68
N LYS A 206 -31.14 -3.28 -26.56
CA LYS A 206 -31.25 -3.81 -25.20
C LYS A 206 -32.66 -4.36 -24.91
N SER A 207 -33.71 -3.72 -25.43
CA SER A 207 -35.12 -4.14 -25.31
C SER A 207 -35.46 -5.30 -26.24
N LYS A 208 -34.83 -5.40 -27.41
CA LYS A 208 -34.94 -6.57 -28.30
C LYS A 208 -34.19 -7.78 -27.74
N ARG A 209 -33.14 -7.55 -26.94
CA ARG A 209 -32.54 -8.55 -26.03
C ARG A 209 -33.49 -8.91 -24.89
N GLU A 210 -34.30 -7.97 -24.39
CA GLU A 210 -35.38 -8.22 -23.44
C GLU A 210 -36.61 -8.90 -24.07
N ILE A 211 -36.90 -8.81 -25.38
CA ILE A 211 -37.98 -9.61 -26.02
C ILE A 211 -37.66 -11.13 -26.03
N ASN A 212 -36.41 -11.52 -25.74
CA ASN A 212 -36.07 -12.89 -25.35
C ASN A 212 -36.62 -13.29 -23.95
N GLU A 213 -37.37 -12.39 -23.30
CA GLU A 213 -38.17 -12.58 -22.08
C GLU A 213 -39.36 -13.54 -22.22
N MET A 214 -39.59 -14.18 -23.37
CA MET A 214 -40.42 -15.39 -23.39
C MET A 214 -39.77 -16.56 -22.62
N ARG A 215 -38.53 -16.41 -22.12
CA ARG A 215 -37.85 -17.35 -21.20
C ARG A 215 -37.85 -16.91 -19.72
N SER A 216 -38.52 -15.80 -19.37
CA SER A 216 -38.25 -15.04 -18.12
C SER A 216 -39.10 -15.37 -16.88
N LEU A 217 -40.08 -16.27 -16.96
CA LEU A 217 -40.85 -16.67 -15.76
C LEU A 217 -40.00 -17.42 -14.73
N GLY A 218 -38.98 -18.18 -15.17
CA GLY A 218 -38.06 -18.88 -14.27
C GLY A 218 -36.94 -18.00 -13.70
N LEU A 219 -36.35 -17.12 -14.52
CA LEU A 219 -35.14 -16.39 -14.13
C LEU A 219 -35.42 -15.18 -13.21
N LYS A 220 -36.55 -14.49 -13.40
CA LYS A 220 -36.96 -13.38 -12.52
C LYS A 220 -37.30 -13.87 -11.11
N GLY A 221 -38.04 -14.98 -11.00
CA GLY A 221 -38.34 -15.62 -9.71
C GLY A 221 -37.09 -16.14 -9.00
N TYR A 222 -36.16 -16.74 -9.76
CA TYR A 222 -34.87 -17.19 -9.23
C TYR A 222 -34.02 -16.03 -8.70
N ILE A 223 -33.87 -14.94 -9.45
CA ILE A 223 -33.13 -13.74 -9.01
C ILE A 223 -33.82 -13.08 -7.82
N SER A 224 -35.15 -13.02 -7.80
CA SER A 224 -35.90 -12.52 -6.64
C SER A 224 -35.66 -13.38 -5.40
N SER A 225 -35.60 -14.70 -5.56
CA SER A 225 -35.33 -15.64 -4.46
C SER A 225 -33.89 -15.51 -3.95
N ILE A 226 -32.90 -15.33 -4.85
CA ILE A 226 -31.51 -15.04 -4.48
C ILE A 226 -31.44 -13.70 -3.72
N LYS A 227 -32.14 -12.68 -4.21
CA LYS A 227 -32.22 -11.38 -3.54
C LYS A 227 -32.79 -11.55 -2.13
N GLN A 228 -33.92 -12.23 -1.98
CA GLN A 228 -34.55 -12.50 -0.67
C GLN A 228 -33.60 -13.25 0.28
N CYS A 229 -32.89 -14.26 -0.24
CA CYS A 229 -31.92 -15.06 0.51
C CYS A 229 -30.72 -14.21 1.01
N PHE A 230 -30.19 -13.33 0.15
CA PHE A 230 -29.09 -12.42 0.49
C PHE A 230 -29.52 -11.33 1.46
N LEU A 231 -30.70 -10.75 1.29
CA LEU A 231 -31.27 -9.77 2.23
C LEU A 231 -31.52 -10.41 3.60
N GLY A 232 -31.98 -11.67 3.62
CA GLY A 232 -32.10 -12.44 4.86
C GLY A 232 -30.76 -12.65 5.58
N LEU A 233 -29.64 -12.79 4.85
CA LEU A 233 -28.31 -12.84 5.47
C LEU A 233 -27.89 -11.50 6.09
N LEU A 234 -28.40 -10.37 5.58
CA LEU A 234 -28.22 -9.03 6.14
C LEU A 234 -29.21 -8.70 7.28
N GLY A 235 -30.17 -9.58 7.57
CA GLY A 235 -31.17 -9.42 8.64
C GLY A 235 -32.50 -8.78 8.22
N ASP A 236 -32.72 -8.54 6.92
CA ASP A 236 -34.01 -8.07 6.39
C ASP A 236 -34.89 -9.27 6.03
N PHE A 237 -35.73 -9.68 6.98
CA PHE A 237 -36.58 -10.87 6.89
C PHE A 237 -38.03 -10.49 6.58
N ASP A 238 -38.45 -10.72 5.33
CA ASP A 238 -39.84 -10.59 4.92
C ASP A 238 -40.54 -11.96 5.03
N ILE A 239 -41.15 -12.22 6.19
CA ILE A 239 -41.86 -13.48 6.48
C ILE A 239 -43.16 -13.57 5.67
N ASP A 240 -43.76 -12.43 5.32
CA ASP A 240 -45.03 -12.37 4.59
C ASP A 240 -44.88 -12.95 3.18
N HIS A 241 -43.70 -12.78 2.57
CA HIS A 241 -43.35 -13.40 1.29
C HIS A 241 -43.41 -14.94 1.33
N TYR A 242 -43.01 -15.55 2.44
CA TYR A 242 -43.02 -17.02 2.62
C TYR A 242 -44.37 -17.56 3.08
N ALA A 243 -45.19 -16.71 3.72
CA ALA A 243 -46.53 -17.06 4.18
C ALA A 243 -47.56 -17.16 3.03
N GLY A 244 -47.34 -16.48 1.90
CA GLY A 244 -48.23 -16.51 0.73
C GLY A 244 -48.08 -17.75 -0.19
N GLY A 245 -47.19 -18.69 0.14
CA GLY A 245 -46.89 -19.86 -0.69
C GLY A 245 -47.93 -20.99 -0.62
N GLN A 246 -47.87 -21.94 -1.56
CA GLN A 246 -48.75 -23.12 -1.59
C GLN A 246 -48.64 -23.99 -0.32
N TYR A 247 -47.48 -23.98 0.34
CA TYR A 247 -47.20 -24.73 1.56
C TYR A 247 -46.53 -23.84 2.62
N PRO A 248 -47.30 -22.97 3.31
CA PRO A 248 -46.72 -21.94 4.19
C PRO A 248 -45.96 -22.53 5.38
N LYS A 249 -46.48 -23.61 5.96
CA LYS A 249 -45.85 -24.30 7.10
C LYS A 249 -44.48 -24.90 6.75
N ALA A 250 -44.34 -25.46 5.54
CA ALA A 250 -43.08 -26.06 5.09
C ALA A 250 -42.03 -24.98 4.80
N SER A 251 -42.41 -23.91 4.11
CA SER A 251 -41.51 -22.78 3.80
C SER A 251 -40.98 -22.08 5.05
N ILE A 252 -41.84 -21.82 6.04
CA ILE A 252 -41.43 -21.19 7.30
C ILE A 252 -40.47 -22.09 8.08
N THR A 253 -40.71 -23.40 8.11
CA THR A 253 -39.83 -24.36 8.81
C THR A 253 -38.45 -24.41 8.16
N LEU A 254 -38.36 -24.47 6.83
CA LEU A 254 -37.09 -24.43 6.10
C LEU A 254 -36.36 -23.10 6.29
N PHE A 255 -37.09 -21.99 6.36
CA PHE A 255 -36.53 -20.67 6.63
C PHE A 255 -35.91 -20.57 8.03
N ILE A 256 -36.59 -21.08 9.07
CA ILE A 256 -36.04 -21.11 10.43
C ILE A 256 -34.77 -21.96 10.48
N PHE A 257 -34.76 -23.12 9.82
CA PHE A 257 -33.58 -23.97 9.70
C PHE A 257 -32.41 -23.23 9.01
N TYR A 258 -32.69 -22.55 7.90
CA TYR A 258 -31.71 -21.73 7.18
C TYR A 258 -31.09 -20.63 8.06
N VAL A 259 -31.92 -19.91 8.83
CA VAL A 259 -31.45 -18.86 9.76
C VAL A 259 -30.52 -19.45 10.81
N VAL A 260 -30.90 -20.55 11.45
CA VAL A 260 -30.07 -21.23 12.47
C VAL A 260 -28.72 -21.66 11.89
N VAL A 261 -28.72 -22.29 10.71
CA VAL A 261 -27.48 -22.74 10.05
C VAL A 261 -26.56 -21.56 9.73
N ILE A 262 -27.10 -20.46 9.19
CA ILE A 262 -26.30 -19.26 8.89
C ILE A 262 -25.74 -18.64 10.16
N THR A 263 -26.52 -18.54 11.23
CA THR A 263 -26.02 -18.00 12.50
C THR A 263 -24.85 -18.83 13.03
N ILE A 264 -24.92 -20.15 12.95
CA ILE A 264 -23.82 -21.04 13.35
C ILE A 264 -22.59 -20.84 12.45
N LEU A 265 -22.77 -20.72 11.12
CA LEU A 265 -21.67 -20.47 10.19
C LEU A 265 -20.99 -19.10 10.43
N LEU A 266 -21.78 -18.04 10.68
CA LEU A 266 -21.26 -16.71 10.99
C LEU A 266 -20.50 -16.70 12.32
N LEU A 267 -21.02 -17.41 13.33
CA LEU A 267 -20.35 -17.57 14.62
C LEU A 267 -19.02 -18.31 14.47
N ASN A 268 -18.98 -19.38 13.67
CA ASN A 268 -17.75 -20.13 13.39
C ASN A 268 -16.69 -19.27 12.69
N LEU A 269 -17.10 -18.41 11.75
CA LEU A 269 -16.19 -17.46 11.08
C LEU A 269 -15.67 -16.38 12.06
N LEU A 270 -16.53 -15.90 12.97
CA LEU A 270 -16.15 -14.91 13.97
C LEU A 270 -15.12 -15.47 14.96
N ILE A 271 -15.34 -16.69 15.44
CA ILE A 271 -14.41 -17.39 16.35
C ILE A 271 -13.06 -17.58 15.65
N ALA A 272 -13.06 -17.96 14.36
CA ALA A 272 -11.83 -18.10 13.58
C ALA A 272 -11.05 -16.78 13.44
N MET A 273 -11.74 -15.63 13.37
CA MET A 273 -11.11 -14.31 13.30
C MET A 273 -10.54 -13.83 14.66
N MET A 274 -11.17 -14.23 15.77
CA MET A 274 -10.90 -13.72 17.11
C MET A 274 -9.94 -14.60 17.94
N GLY A 275 -9.87 -15.91 17.65
CA GLY A 275 -9.21 -16.92 18.49
C GLY A 275 -7.72 -16.66 18.75
N ASP A 276 -6.88 -16.67 17.71
CA ASP A 276 -5.42 -16.52 17.87
C ASP A 276 -4.79 -15.59 16.80
N THR A 277 -5.48 -15.41 15.68
CA THR A 277 -5.00 -14.56 14.58
C THR A 277 -4.97 -13.09 14.93
N TYR A 278 -5.72 -12.58 15.93
CA TYR A 278 -5.76 -11.13 16.15
C TYR A 278 -4.41 -10.54 16.58
N ALA A 279 -3.70 -11.19 17.51
CA ALA A 279 -2.41 -10.70 17.98
C ALA A 279 -1.33 -10.76 16.88
N ASP A 280 -1.30 -11.85 16.13
CA ASP A 280 -0.33 -12.07 15.05
C ASP A 280 -0.64 -11.24 13.80
N VAL A 281 -1.92 -11.12 13.43
CA VAL A 281 -2.38 -10.21 12.38
C VAL A 281 -2.06 -8.78 12.79
N LYS A 282 -2.23 -8.37 14.05
CA LYS A 282 -1.90 -7.01 14.49
C LYS A 282 -0.40 -6.71 14.38
N LYS A 283 0.48 -7.63 14.81
CA LYS A 283 1.95 -7.45 14.67
C LYS A 283 2.38 -7.44 13.20
N SER A 284 1.86 -8.37 12.40
CA SER A 284 2.18 -8.50 10.97
C SER A 284 1.65 -7.32 10.16
N ALA A 285 0.41 -6.88 10.44
CA ALA A 285 -0.21 -5.73 9.81
C ALA A 285 0.57 -4.43 10.06
N LYS A 286 1.19 -4.26 11.24
CA LYS A 286 2.04 -3.08 11.50
C LYS A 286 3.27 -3.06 10.59
N LYS A 287 3.97 -4.18 10.45
CA LYS A 287 5.13 -4.30 9.54
C LYS A 287 4.71 -4.08 8.08
N LEU A 288 3.61 -4.69 7.67
CA LEU A 288 3.04 -4.56 6.32
C LEU A 288 2.61 -3.13 6.02
N TRP A 289 1.98 -2.45 6.97
CA TRP A 289 1.62 -1.03 6.88
C TRP A 289 2.84 -0.15 6.61
N HIS A 290 3.95 -0.37 7.30
CA HIS A 290 5.18 0.38 7.05
C HIS A 290 5.79 0.06 5.68
N LEU A 291 5.71 -1.19 5.23
CA LEU A 291 6.18 -1.61 3.90
C LEU A 291 5.35 -0.95 2.79
N GLU A 292 4.02 -0.94 2.90
CA GLU A 292 3.15 -0.28 1.93
C GLU A 292 3.36 1.24 1.93
N ARG A 293 3.56 1.85 3.11
CA ARG A 293 3.93 3.28 3.19
C ARG A 293 5.25 3.56 2.48
N ALA A 294 6.25 2.69 2.62
CA ALA A 294 7.51 2.80 1.89
C ALA A 294 7.29 2.73 0.37
N ARG A 295 6.49 1.76 -0.08
CA ARG A 295 6.14 1.55 -1.50
C ARG A 295 5.48 2.78 -2.10
N ILE A 296 4.48 3.34 -1.41
CA ILE A 296 3.80 4.56 -1.85
C ILE A 296 4.78 5.74 -1.87
N ALA A 297 5.62 5.90 -0.84
CA ALA A 297 6.60 6.98 -0.79
C ALA A 297 7.57 6.92 -1.99
N LEU A 298 8.15 5.75 -2.28
CA LEU A 298 9.02 5.57 -3.46
C LEU A 298 8.27 5.79 -4.77
N TYR A 299 7.02 5.31 -4.89
CA TYR A 299 6.21 5.54 -6.08
C TYR A 299 5.99 7.04 -6.32
N LEU A 300 5.68 7.79 -5.27
CA LEU A 300 5.55 9.26 -5.34
C LEU A 300 6.88 9.93 -5.66
N GLU A 301 7.99 9.47 -5.08
CA GLU A 301 9.34 9.99 -5.37
C GLU A 301 9.72 9.77 -6.84
N SER A 302 9.38 8.61 -7.41
CA SER A 302 9.66 8.28 -8.81
C SER A 302 8.89 9.17 -9.79
N GLY A 303 7.70 9.65 -9.41
CA GLY A 303 6.82 10.46 -10.26
C GLY A 303 7.20 11.94 -10.40
N ILE A 304 8.15 12.45 -9.63
CA ILE A 304 8.53 13.89 -9.67
C ILE A 304 9.60 14.16 -10.71
N ALA A 305 9.53 15.29 -11.42
CA ALA A 305 10.57 15.74 -12.33
C ALA A 305 11.89 16.04 -11.58
N LYS A 306 13.05 15.65 -12.14
CA LYS A 306 14.36 15.78 -11.47
C LYS A 306 14.64 17.20 -10.93
N SER A 307 14.20 18.24 -11.63
CA SER A 307 14.39 19.66 -11.24
C SER A 307 13.69 20.05 -9.93
N GLU A 308 12.48 19.53 -9.66
CA GLU A 308 11.73 19.83 -8.43
C GLU A 308 12.25 19.08 -7.21
N ARG A 309 12.95 17.95 -7.41
CA ARG A 309 13.49 17.11 -6.33
C ARG A 309 14.60 17.84 -5.56
N HIS A 310 15.48 18.55 -6.25
CA HIS A 310 16.58 19.30 -5.62
C HIS A 310 16.09 20.46 -4.72
N LEU A 311 14.92 21.03 -5.01
CA LEU A 311 14.33 22.10 -4.20
C LEU A 311 13.69 21.56 -2.90
N THR A 312 13.33 20.28 -2.88
CA THR A 312 12.75 19.60 -1.71
C THR A 312 13.80 18.94 -0.80
N ASN A 313 15.07 18.85 -1.25
CA ASN A 313 16.15 18.08 -0.61
C ASN A 313 16.45 18.46 0.86
N ASN A 314 16.20 19.69 1.29
CA ASN A 314 16.80 20.21 2.53
C ASN A 314 16.03 19.92 3.84
N LYS A 315 15.20 18.85 3.93
CA LYS A 315 14.27 18.73 5.08
C LYS A 315 14.27 17.45 5.90
N TYR A 316 14.77 16.30 5.41
CA TYR A 316 14.76 15.06 6.22
C TYR A 316 16.13 14.45 6.55
N TRP A 317 17.22 14.94 5.96
CA TRP A 317 18.58 14.49 6.23
C TRP A 317 19.52 15.67 6.49
N ILE A 318 20.66 15.37 7.08
CA ILE A 318 21.73 16.34 7.37
C ILE A 318 22.96 15.92 6.57
N ASP A 319 23.67 16.88 6.01
CA ASP A 319 24.98 16.65 5.40
C ASP A 319 26.09 16.85 6.45
N VAL A 320 26.92 15.83 6.64
CA VAL A 320 28.10 15.88 7.49
C VAL A 320 29.28 15.39 6.68
N GLN A 321 30.23 16.28 6.38
CA GLN A 321 31.43 15.97 5.58
C GLN A 321 31.13 15.48 4.15
N GLY A 322 30.10 16.03 3.49
CA GLY A 322 29.72 15.66 2.12
C GLY A 322 29.03 14.29 2.03
N LYS A 323 28.47 13.80 3.15
CA LYS A 323 27.74 12.54 3.23
C LYS A 323 26.41 12.77 3.94
N ARG A 324 25.36 12.14 3.42
CA ARG A 324 23.98 12.26 3.95
C ARG A 324 23.78 11.33 5.15
N TYR A 325 23.28 11.89 6.25
CA TYR A 325 22.92 11.15 7.46
C TYR A 325 21.48 11.43 7.88
N LEU A 326 20.84 10.40 8.39
CA LEU A 326 19.58 10.48 9.12
C LEU A 326 19.87 10.66 10.60
N GLN A 327 19.41 11.78 11.15
CA GLN A 327 19.45 12.04 12.58
C GLN A 327 18.29 11.34 13.28
N VAL A 328 18.56 10.45 14.21
CA VAL A 328 17.54 9.78 15.03
C VAL A 328 17.86 10.02 16.49
N GLU A 329 16.89 10.52 17.23
CA GLU A 329 16.97 10.62 18.68
C GLU A 329 16.55 9.27 19.28
N GLN A 330 17.42 8.71 20.12
CA GLN A 330 17.17 7.46 20.83
C GLN A 330 17.30 7.71 22.33
N VAL A 331 16.27 7.29 23.06
CA VAL A 331 16.29 7.25 24.51
C VAL A 331 16.80 5.88 24.94
N LYS A 332 17.92 5.85 25.65
CA LYS A 332 18.41 4.67 26.37
C LYS A 332 17.46 4.39 27.52
N ASN A 333 16.72 3.31 27.41
CA ASN A 333 15.95 2.77 28.52
C ASN A 333 16.81 1.71 29.19
N ASP A 334 17.13 1.89 30.47
CA ASP A 334 17.97 0.96 31.25
C ASP A 334 17.38 -0.48 31.34
N LEU A 335 16.11 -0.65 30.96
CA LEU A 335 15.38 -1.93 30.92
C LEU A 335 15.54 -2.70 29.58
N SER A 336 15.96 -2.07 28.49
CA SER A 336 16.09 -2.76 27.19
C SER A 336 17.44 -3.45 26.99
N ASP A 337 18.47 -3.02 27.72
CA ASP A 337 19.80 -3.64 27.62
C ASP A 337 19.84 -4.95 28.44
N SER A 338 19.13 -5.03 29.57
CA SER A 338 19.04 -6.27 30.37
C SER A 338 18.32 -7.42 29.67
N MET A 339 17.32 -7.16 28.81
CA MET A 339 16.65 -8.21 28.02
C MET A 339 17.46 -8.66 26.80
N ASN A 340 18.30 -7.79 26.21
CA ASN A 340 19.15 -8.16 25.07
C ASN A 340 20.39 -8.96 25.49
N ASP A 341 20.83 -8.83 26.74
CA ASP A 341 21.92 -9.63 27.31
C ASP A 341 21.45 -11.05 27.65
N GLU A 342 20.21 -11.23 28.15
CA GLU A 342 19.64 -12.57 28.43
C GLU A 342 19.32 -13.41 27.17
N GLU A 343 19.02 -12.76 26.04
CA GLU A 343 18.70 -13.45 24.76
C GLU A 343 19.97 -13.77 23.93
N ASN A 344 21.14 -13.24 24.30
CA ASN A 344 22.44 -13.58 23.68
C ASN A 344 23.24 -14.65 24.44
N ASP A 345 22.83 -14.99 25.66
CA ASP A 345 23.45 -16.03 26.51
C ASP A 345 22.76 -17.42 26.42
N ASN A 346 21.73 -17.57 25.57
CA ASN A 346 21.11 -18.85 25.21
C ASN A 346 21.18 -19.09 23.70
#